data_AF-A0A7W1II90-F1
#
_entry.id   AF-A0A7W1II90-F1
#
_cell.length_a   1.000
_cell.length_b   1.000
_cell.length_c   1.000
_cell.angle_alpha   90.00
_cell.angle_beta   90.00
_cell.angle_gamma   90.00
#
_symmetry.space_group_name_H-M   'P 1'
#
loop_
_entity.id
_entity.type
_entity.pdbx_description
1 polymer ?
#
loop_
_entity_poly.entity_id
_entity_poly.type
_entity_poly.pdbx_seq_one_letter_code
_entity_poly.pdbx_strand_id
1 'polypeptide(L)'
;DRAFLLGDAAHIHSPVGAQGMNTGIGDASNLAWKLAAVMLGNAPAALLDSYEPERLAFARRLVATTDRAFTVATRTGSLARFTRTRLVPLLAPVLFRLARVRRFVFRTMSQLAVNYRDSALSSGAAGSVRGGDRLPWAGEAGDGDNFTPLSSLAWQVHVYGEPSPALRDACSEVRMPLHAFEWKESMATAGLARNALYLVRPDGYVALANLAGDADALRRYLTERQLRVTADKPSSAMPHSFESRSRSRIANAAPNDNPAR
;
A
#
# COMPACT_ATOMS: atom_id res chain seq x y z
N ASP A 1 17.54 15.37 12.38
CA ASP A 1 16.63 14.39 12.99
C ASP A 1 15.50 14.03 12.03
N ARG A 2 15.62 12.89 11.34
CA ARG A 2 14.54 12.31 10.53
C ARG A 2 14.65 10.80 10.60
N ALA A 3 14.09 10.22 11.65
CA ALA A 3 14.02 8.77 11.84
C ALA A 3 12.59 8.29 11.58
N PHE A 4 12.46 7.15 10.91
CA PHE A 4 11.20 6.44 10.72
C PHE A 4 11.28 5.08 11.40
N LEU A 5 10.16 4.62 11.97
CA LEU A 5 10.03 3.29 12.55
C LEU A 5 9.11 2.44 11.68
N LEU A 6 9.44 1.16 11.54
CA LEU A 6 8.66 0.17 10.78
C LEU A 6 8.80 -1.22 11.38
N GLY A 7 7.85 -2.13 11.10
CA GLY A 7 7.85 -3.48 11.63
C GLY A 7 7.73 -3.52 13.16
N ASP A 8 8.40 -4.48 13.80
CA ASP A 8 8.30 -4.70 15.25
C ASP A 8 8.84 -3.52 16.07
N ALA A 9 9.71 -2.68 15.48
CA ALA A 9 10.18 -1.44 16.10
C ALA A 9 9.07 -0.37 16.20
N ALA A 10 8.05 -0.45 15.34
CA ALA A 10 6.91 0.47 15.33
C ALA A 10 5.67 -0.12 16.03
N HIS A 11 5.46 -1.43 15.95
CA HIS A 11 4.25 -2.07 16.46
C HIS A 11 4.54 -3.46 17.04
N ILE A 12 4.28 -3.66 18.34
CA ILE A 12 4.32 -4.98 18.97
C ILE A 12 2.89 -5.52 19.00
N HIS A 13 2.63 -6.65 18.34
CA HIS A 13 1.32 -7.30 18.31
C HIS A 13 1.41 -8.72 18.88
N SER A 14 0.31 -9.19 19.48
CA SER A 14 0.18 -10.57 19.96
C SER A 14 0.37 -11.56 18.79
N PRO A 15 1.11 -12.68 18.96
CA PRO A 15 1.47 -13.62 17.88
C PRO A 15 0.28 -14.38 17.25
N VAL A 16 -0.96 -14.07 17.66
CA VAL A 16 -2.17 -14.69 17.12
C VAL A 16 -2.37 -14.27 15.65
N GLY A 17 -1.89 -15.11 14.72
CA GLY A 17 -2.10 -14.95 13.27
C GLY A 17 -0.85 -14.75 12.42
N ALA A 18 0.37 -14.79 13.00
CA ALA A 18 1.64 -14.67 12.27
C ALA A 18 1.74 -13.42 11.36
N GLN A 19 1.24 -12.27 11.82
CA GLN A 19 1.10 -11.05 11.01
C GLN A 19 2.26 -10.04 11.12
N GLY A 20 3.21 -10.22 12.05
CA GLY A 20 4.29 -9.27 12.31
C GLY A 20 5.17 -9.03 11.08
N MET A 21 5.75 -10.09 10.51
CA MET A 21 6.58 -10.02 9.31
C MET A 21 5.84 -9.43 8.10
N ASN A 22 4.61 -9.89 7.82
CA ASN A 22 3.82 -9.39 6.70
C ASN A 22 3.52 -7.88 6.85
N THR A 23 3.27 -7.43 8.07
CA THR A 23 3.03 -6.00 8.36
C THR A 23 4.31 -5.20 8.15
N GLY A 24 5.45 -5.66 8.66
CA GLY A 24 6.75 -5.00 8.48
C GLY A 24 7.19 -4.90 7.01
N ILE A 25 6.95 -5.95 6.21
CA ILE A 25 7.18 -5.90 4.75
C ILE A 25 6.28 -4.84 4.11
N GLY A 26 5.01 -4.77 4.51
CA GLY A 26 4.09 -3.74 4.03
C GLY A 26 4.49 -2.31 4.43
N ASP A 27 5.03 -2.13 5.64
CA ASP A 27 5.57 -0.84 6.11
C ASP A 27 6.78 -0.44 5.25
N ALA A 28 7.73 -1.35 5.06
CA ALA A 28 8.91 -1.13 4.25
C ALA A 28 8.56 -0.80 2.79
N SER A 29 7.66 -1.57 2.19
CA SER A 29 7.19 -1.34 0.81
C SER A 29 6.54 0.03 0.65
N ASN A 30 5.74 0.47 1.62
CA ASN A 30 5.09 1.79 1.59
C ASN A 30 6.08 2.95 1.81
N LEU A 31 7.04 2.80 2.71
CA LEU A 31 8.00 3.86 3.03
C LEU A 31 9.10 4.00 1.97
N ALA A 32 9.60 2.88 1.43
CA ALA A 32 10.78 2.85 0.57
C ALA A 32 10.61 3.73 -0.68
N TRP A 33 9.48 3.63 -1.38
CA TRP A 33 9.26 4.41 -2.59
C TRP A 33 9.09 5.91 -2.30
N LYS A 34 8.47 6.26 -1.16
CA LYS A 34 8.29 7.65 -0.73
C LYS A 34 9.63 8.28 -0.39
N LEU A 35 10.46 7.54 0.34
CA LEU A 35 11.81 7.97 0.70
C LEU A 35 12.68 8.13 -0.54
N ALA A 36 12.65 7.18 -1.47
CA ALA A 36 13.37 7.28 -2.74
C ALA A 36 12.90 8.50 -3.54
N ALA A 37 11.59 8.72 -3.67
CA ALA A 37 11.06 9.88 -4.39
C ALA A 37 11.53 11.21 -3.79
N VAL A 38 11.54 11.35 -2.46
CA VAL A 38 12.03 12.57 -1.79
C VAL A 38 13.54 12.73 -1.95
N MET A 39 14.32 11.66 -1.78
CA MET A 39 15.78 11.70 -1.91
C MET A 39 16.25 12.04 -3.32
N LEU A 40 15.51 11.59 -4.34
CA LEU A 40 15.79 11.89 -5.75
C LEU A 40 15.25 13.26 -6.19
N GLY A 41 14.61 14.03 -5.30
CA GLY A 41 14.01 15.32 -5.66
C GLY A 41 12.76 15.21 -6.54
N ASN A 42 12.16 14.02 -6.60
CA ASN A 42 10.97 13.72 -7.38
C ASN A 42 9.67 14.00 -6.62
N ALA A 43 9.73 14.25 -5.31
CA ALA A 43 8.58 14.59 -4.49
C ALA A 43 8.99 15.50 -3.32
N PRO A 44 8.06 16.32 -2.79
CA PRO A 44 8.32 17.13 -1.61
C PRO A 44 8.45 16.25 -0.35
N ALA A 45 9.18 16.74 0.66
CA ALA A 45 9.33 16.03 1.93
C ALA A 45 7.98 15.69 2.62
N ALA A 46 6.95 16.51 2.38
CA ALA A 46 5.58 16.27 2.86
C ALA A 46 4.95 14.96 2.36
N LEU A 47 5.49 14.34 1.30
CA LEU A 47 5.09 13.00 0.88
C LEU A 47 5.31 11.97 2.00
N LEU A 48 6.38 12.12 2.79
CA LEU A 48 6.70 11.20 3.88
C LEU A 48 5.68 11.28 5.02
N ASP A 49 5.00 12.42 5.19
CA ASP A 49 3.96 12.59 6.20
C ASP A 49 2.73 11.70 5.92
N SER A 50 2.60 11.16 4.71
CA SER A 50 1.58 10.16 4.37
C SER A 50 1.90 8.75 4.90
N TYR A 51 3.14 8.46 5.31
CA TYR A 51 3.52 7.12 5.77
C TYR A 51 2.78 6.72 7.04
N GLU A 52 2.90 7.52 8.10
CA GLU A 52 2.31 7.21 9.39
C GLU A 52 0.78 7.05 9.32
N PRO A 53 -0.02 7.98 8.76
CA PRO A 53 -1.48 7.81 8.71
C PRO A 53 -1.91 6.60 7.87
N GLU A 54 -1.20 6.27 6.78
CA GLU A 54 -1.50 5.08 5.98
C GLU A 54 -1.27 3.78 6.76
N ARG A 55 -0.18 3.70 7.54
CA ARG A 55 0.19 2.49 8.29
C ARG A 55 -0.49 2.40 9.66
N LEU A 56 -0.76 3.54 10.30
CA LEU A 56 -1.48 3.62 11.58
C LEU A 56 -2.98 3.35 11.41
N ALA A 57 -3.58 3.74 10.28
CA ALA A 57 -4.98 3.39 9.98
C ALA A 57 -5.17 1.87 9.87
N PHE A 58 -4.17 1.15 9.34
CA PHE A 58 -4.16 -0.31 9.35
C PHE A 58 -4.11 -0.86 10.78
N ALA A 59 -3.17 -0.39 11.60
CA ALA A 59 -3.03 -0.81 12.99
C ALA A 59 -4.32 -0.53 13.79
N ARG A 60 -4.92 0.67 13.67
CA ARG A 60 -6.18 1.04 14.33
C ARG A 60 -7.36 0.21 13.87
N ARG A 61 -7.46 -0.12 12.58
CA ARG A 61 -8.55 -0.95 12.05
C ARG A 61 -8.37 -2.41 12.48
N LEU A 62 -7.15 -2.92 12.51
CA LEU A 62 -6.84 -4.24 13.06
C LEU A 62 -7.18 -4.29 14.56
N VAL A 63 -6.78 -3.28 15.34
CA VAL A 63 -7.09 -3.17 16.77
C VAL A 63 -8.60 -3.04 16.99
N ALA A 64 -9.33 -2.17 16.27
CA ALA A 64 -10.77 -2.04 16.47
C ALA A 64 -11.57 -3.31 16.10
N THR A 65 -11.10 -4.07 15.10
CA THR A 65 -11.73 -5.34 14.69
C THR A 65 -11.34 -6.49 15.63
N THR A 66 -10.10 -6.48 16.12
CA THR A 66 -9.57 -7.50 17.02
C THR A 66 -10.02 -7.27 18.45
N ASP A 67 -10.09 -6.04 18.96
CA ASP A 67 -10.56 -5.72 20.32
C ASP A 67 -11.99 -6.19 20.54
N ARG A 68 -12.90 -6.05 19.57
CA ARG A 68 -14.28 -6.56 19.71
C ARG A 68 -14.32 -8.09 19.76
N ALA A 69 -13.50 -8.78 18.98
CA ALA A 69 -13.44 -10.25 18.97
C ALA A 69 -12.67 -10.80 20.19
N PHE A 70 -11.58 -10.13 20.58
CA PHE A 70 -10.70 -10.49 21.69
C PHE A 70 -11.37 -10.19 23.02
N THR A 71 -12.07 -9.05 23.18
CA THR A 71 -12.90 -8.74 24.37
C THR A 71 -14.01 -9.77 24.58
N VAL A 72 -14.57 -10.32 23.50
CA VAL A 72 -15.53 -11.44 23.57
C VAL A 72 -14.83 -12.75 23.96
N ALA A 73 -13.59 -12.96 23.50
CA ALA A 73 -12.81 -14.17 23.78
C ALA A 73 -12.12 -14.18 25.16
N THR A 74 -11.82 -13.02 25.76
CA THR A 74 -11.06 -12.86 27.01
C THR A 74 -11.90 -12.41 28.21
N ARG A 75 -13.19 -12.14 28.04
CA ARG A 75 -14.10 -11.88 29.16
C ARG A 75 -14.04 -13.04 30.16
N THR A 76 -13.61 -12.77 31.38
CA THR A 76 -13.53 -13.77 32.46
C THR A 76 -14.89 -13.91 33.14
N GLY A 77 -15.50 -15.10 33.04
CA GLY A 77 -16.78 -15.43 33.67
C GLY A 77 -17.25 -16.84 33.30
N SER A 78 -18.09 -17.46 34.13
CA SER A 78 -18.62 -18.83 33.87
C SER A 78 -19.33 -18.94 32.52
N LEU A 79 -20.05 -17.87 32.14
CA LEU A 79 -20.75 -17.76 30.86
C LEU A 79 -19.78 -17.71 29.66
N ALA A 80 -18.63 -17.04 29.78
CA ALA A 80 -17.63 -16.97 28.71
C ALA A 80 -16.91 -18.32 28.49
N ARG A 81 -16.72 -19.09 29.56
CA ARG A 81 -16.24 -20.48 29.47
C ARG A 81 -17.28 -21.36 28.79
N PHE A 82 -18.56 -21.24 29.16
CA PHE A 82 -19.64 -21.97 28.51
C PHE A 82 -19.75 -21.64 27.03
N THR A 83 -19.71 -20.36 26.65
CA THR A 83 -19.78 -19.95 25.25
C THR A 83 -18.62 -20.50 24.43
N ARG A 84 -17.37 -20.37 24.92
CA ARG A 84 -16.17 -20.87 24.24
C ARG A 84 -16.14 -22.39 24.09
N THR A 85 -16.67 -23.14 25.06
CA THR A 85 -16.53 -24.60 25.10
C THR A 85 -17.72 -25.35 24.51
N ARG A 86 -18.93 -24.75 24.51
CA ARG A 86 -20.17 -25.42 24.08
C ARG A 86 -20.84 -24.76 22.87
N LEU A 87 -20.84 -23.43 22.80
CA LEU A 87 -21.53 -22.68 21.73
C LEU A 87 -20.64 -22.46 20.50
N VAL A 88 -19.39 -22.04 20.69
CA VAL A 88 -18.47 -21.77 19.58
C VAL A 88 -18.21 -23.02 18.72
N PRO A 89 -17.94 -24.22 19.27
CA PRO A 89 -17.73 -25.41 18.45
C PRO A 89 -18.99 -25.84 17.67
N LEU A 90 -20.17 -25.50 18.19
CA LEU A 90 -21.45 -25.84 17.58
C LEU A 90 -21.84 -24.86 16.46
N LEU A 91 -21.62 -23.57 16.69
CA LEU A 91 -22.00 -22.49 15.77
C LEU A 91 -20.93 -22.19 14.72
N ALA A 92 -19.64 -22.34 15.04
CA ALA A 92 -18.55 -22.02 14.11
C ALA A 92 -18.66 -22.80 12.78
N PRO A 93 -18.90 -24.12 12.76
CA PRO A 93 -19.05 -24.87 11.50
C PRO A 93 -20.21 -24.34 10.66
N VAL A 94 -21.31 -23.96 11.30
CA VAL A 94 -22.51 -23.39 10.64
C VAL A 94 -22.24 -21.99 10.11
N LEU A 95 -21.57 -21.13 10.87
CA LEU A 95 -21.18 -19.80 10.41
C LEU A 95 -20.15 -19.86 9.28
N PHE A 96 -19.15 -20.75 9.35
CA PHE A 96 -18.12 -20.91 8.30
C PHE A 96 -18.66 -21.52 7.00
N ARG A 97 -19.84 -22.15 7.03
CA ARG A 97 -20.58 -22.54 5.81
C ARG A 97 -21.08 -21.33 5.02
N LEU A 98 -21.36 -20.19 5.67
CA LEU A 98 -21.78 -18.96 4.99
C LEU A 98 -20.59 -18.34 4.24
N ALA A 99 -20.69 -18.30 2.90
CA ALA A 99 -19.64 -17.76 2.04
C ALA A 99 -19.29 -16.29 2.34
N ARG A 100 -20.22 -15.52 2.92
CA ARG A 100 -19.99 -14.14 3.37
C ARG A 100 -19.09 -14.08 4.62
N VAL A 101 -19.33 -14.95 5.60
CA VAL A 101 -18.55 -15.00 6.86
C VAL A 101 -17.13 -15.49 6.57
N ARG A 102 -16.97 -16.55 5.78
CA ARG A 102 -15.65 -17.06 5.39
C ARG A 102 -14.85 -16.00 4.62
N ARG A 103 -15.47 -15.30 3.66
CA ARG A 103 -14.83 -14.19 2.93
C ARG A 103 -14.43 -13.04 3.86
N PHE A 104 -15.26 -12.70 4.85
CA PHE A 104 -14.93 -11.66 5.83
C PHE A 104 -13.71 -12.06 6.67
N VAL A 105 -13.72 -13.26 7.27
CA VAL A 105 -12.58 -13.76 8.08
C VAL A 105 -11.31 -13.83 7.23
N PHE A 106 -11.40 -14.39 6.02
CA PHE A 106 -10.27 -14.46 5.10
C PHE A 106 -9.72 -13.07 4.74
N ARG A 107 -10.58 -12.11 4.38
CA ARG A 107 -10.15 -10.73 4.03
C ARG A 107 -9.48 -10.01 5.19
N THR A 108 -9.95 -10.24 6.41
CA THR A 108 -9.36 -9.68 7.63
C THR A 108 -7.99 -10.30 7.93
N MET A 109 -7.87 -11.63 7.83
CA MET A 109 -6.62 -12.33 8.16
C MET A 109 -5.54 -12.21 7.07
N SER A 110 -5.92 -12.22 5.80
CA SER A 110 -5.01 -12.13 4.64
C SER A 110 -4.42 -10.74 4.42
N GLN A 111 -4.82 -9.74 5.21
CA GLN A 111 -4.47 -8.32 5.01
C GLN A 111 -4.86 -7.78 3.62
N LEU A 112 -5.64 -8.49 2.81
CA LEU A 112 -6.11 -8.02 1.49
C LEU A 112 -7.08 -6.84 1.60
N ALA A 113 -7.63 -6.58 2.79
CA ALA A 113 -8.53 -5.47 3.05
C ALA A 113 -7.85 -4.12 3.33
N VAL A 114 -6.51 -4.06 3.42
CA VAL A 114 -5.81 -2.77 3.57
C VAL A 114 -6.11 -1.88 2.36
N ASN A 115 -6.57 -0.67 2.65
CA ASN A 115 -6.78 0.41 1.70
C ASN A 115 -6.43 1.73 2.40
N TYR A 116 -6.03 2.71 1.60
CA TYR A 116 -5.59 4.04 2.00
C TYR A 116 -6.56 5.12 1.52
N ARG A 117 -7.87 4.83 1.48
CA ARG A 117 -8.88 5.73 0.90
C ARG A 117 -8.89 7.13 1.52
N ASP A 118 -8.51 7.24 2.79
CA ASP A 118 -8.45 8.50 3.53
C ASP A 118 -7.07 9.18 3.47
N SER A 119 -6.14 8.66 2.66
CA SER A 119 -4.80 9.25 2.47
C SER A 119 -4.85 10.47 1.56
N ALA A 120 -3.95 11.43 1.80
CA ALA A 120 -3.72 12.57 0.91
C ALA A 120 -3.32 12.15 -0.52
N LEU A 121 -2.80 10.93 -0.69
CA LEU A 121 -2.43 10.36 -1.99
C LEU A 121 -3.60 9.68 -2.73
N SER A 122 -4.78 9.61 -2.11
CA SER A 122 -5.92 8.87 -2.65
C SER A 122 -6.99 9.81 -3.16
N SER A 123 -7.36 9.68 -4.44
CA SER A 123 -8.37 10.54 -5.07
C SER A 123 -9.23 9.79 -6.08
N GLY A 124 -10.48 10.23 -6.21
CA GLY A 124 -11.41 9.78 -7.23
C GLY A 124 -11.94 8.35 -7.07
N ALA A 125 -12.82 7.99 -7.99
CA ALA A 125 -13.43 6.67 -8.10
C ALA A 125 -13.77 6.37 -9.56
N ALA A 126 -13.66 5.10 -9.95
CA ALA A 126 -14.08 4.60 -11.25
C ALA A 126 -14.56 3.14 -11.10
N GLY A 127 -15.83 2.89 -11.45
CA GLY A 127 -16.49 1.63 -11.11
C GLY A 127 -16.68 1.53 -9.60
N SER A 128 -16.24 0.41 -9.00
CA SER A 128 -16.22 0.26 -7.53
C SER A 128 -14.85 0.54 -6.90
N VAL A 129 -13.82 0.73 -7.73
CA VAL A 129 -12.45 1.06 -7.30
C VAL A 129 -12.34 2.53 -6.94
N ARG A 130 -11.68 2.81 -5.81
CA ARG A 130 -11.40 4.16 -5.34
C ARG A 130 -9.90 4.39 -5.21
N GLY A 131 -9.49 5.66 -5.26
CA GLY A 131 -8.16 6.04 -4.77
C GLY A 131 -7.93 5.45 -3.36
N GLY A 132 -6.76 4.89 -3.14
CA GLY A 132 -6.35 4.19 -1.93
C GLY A 132 -6.65 2.69 -1.93
N ASP A 133 -7.42 2.16 -2.88
CA ASP A 133 -7.58 0.71 -2.99
C ASP A 133 -6.32 0.05 -3.55
N ARG A 134 -6.06 -1.21 -3.19
CA ARG A 134 -5.13 -2.03 -3.97
C ARG A 134 -5.68 -2.20 -5.38
N LEU A 135 -4.80 -2.15 -6.37
CA LEU A 135 -5.21 -2.43 -7.75
C LEU A 135 -5.87 -3.82 -7.81
N PRO A 136 -7.12 -3.95 -8.28
CA PRO A 136 -7.75 -5.25 -8.43
C PRO A 136 -6.99 -6.08 -9.47
N TRP A 137 -6.84 -7.37 -9.18
CA TRP A 137 -6.34 -8.31 -10.18
C TRP A 137 -7.40 -8.54 -11.26
N ALA A 138 -6.98 -8.46 -12.52
CA ALA A 138 -7.84 -8.49 -13.70
C ALA A 138 -7.34 -9.45 -14.79
N GLY A 139 -6.29 -10.23 -14.51
CA GLY A 139 -5.71 -11.19 -15.46
C GLY A 139 -6.49 -12.50 -15.57
N GLU A 140 -6.18 -13.27 -16.60
CA GLU A 140 -6.41 -14.71 -16.65
C GLU A 140 -5.05 -15.40 -16.61
N ALA A 141 -4.95 -16.60 -16.03
CA ALA A 141 -3.68 -17.29 -15.94
C ALA A 141 -3.12 -17.58 -17.35
N GLY A 142 -2.00 -16.94 -17.71
CA GLY A 142 -1.23 -17.25 -18.91
C GLY A 142 -1.23 -16.21 -20.03
N ASP A 143 -2.09 -15.17 -19.99
CA ASP A 143 -2.11 -14.13 -21.02
C ASP A 143 -2.35 -12.73 -20.43
N GLY A 144 -1.30 -11.90 -20.45
CA GLY A 144 -1.33 -10.49 -20.05
C GLY A 144 -1.98 -10.19 -18.70
N ASP A 145 -1.32 -10.52 -17.59
CA ASP A 145 -1.79 -10.07 -16.28
C ASP A 145 -1.49 -8.58 -16.06
N ASN A 146 -2.40 -7.88 -15.36
CA ASN A 146 -2.22 -6.47 -15.04
C ASN A 146 -1.21 -6.22 -13.90
N PHE A 147 -0.59 -7.28 -13.36
CA PHE A 147 0.32 -7.20 -12.22
C PHE A 147 1.80 -7.25 -12.65
N THR A 148 2.10 -7.80 -13.82
CA THR A 148 3.43 -7.92 -14.40
C THR A 148 4.08 -6.55 -14.52
N PRO A 149 3.39 -5.49 -14.98
CA PRO A 149 3.95 -4.13 -15.00
C PRO A 149 4.31 -3.56 -13.61
N LEU A 150 3.69 -4.05 -12.53
CA LEU A 150 3.95 -3.58 -11.17
C LEU A 150 5.35 -3.97 -10.66
N SER A 151 6.00 -4.95 -11.30
CA SER A 151 7.39 -5.34 -11.00
C SER A 151 8.41 -4.21 -11.20
N SER A 152 8.06 -3.18 -11.98
CA SER A 152 8.87 -1.97 -12.17
C SER A 152 9.00 -1.14 -10.89
N LEU A 153 8.09 -1.30 -9.91
CA LEU A 153 8.02 -0.48 -8.70
C LEU A 153 8.00 1.02 -9.01
N ALA A 154 7.42 1.39 -10.15
CA ALA A 154 7.30 2.77 -10.62
C ALA A 154 5.84 3.22 -10.63
N TRP A 155 5.66 4.54 -10.58
CA TRP A 155 4.37 5.14 -10.93
C TRP A 155 4.00 4.76 -12.35
N GLN A 156 2.74 4.41 -12.57
CA GLN A 156 2.25 3.97 -13.87
C GLN A 156 0.75 4.22 -13.99
N VAL A 157 0.27 4.42 -15.22
CA VAL A 157 -1.15 4.57 -15.52
C VAL A 157 -1.65 3.29 -16.17
N HIS A 158 -2.74 2.76 -15.66
CA HIS A 158 -3.45 1.61 -16.21
C HIS A 158 -4.78 2.06 -16.79
N VAL A 159 -5.09 1.58 -17.98
CA VAL A 159 -6.40 1.75 -18.64
C VAL A 159 -6.89 0.37 -19.09
N TYR A 160 -8.12 0.04 -18.74
CA TYR A 160 -8.76 -1.22 -19.14
C TYR A 160 -9.73 -0.91 -20.28
N GLY A 161 -9.28 -1.16 -21.51
CA GLY A 161 -9.88 -0.67 -22.75
C GLY A 161 -8.92 0.26 -23.48
N GLU A 162 -9.47 1.33 -24.05
CA GLU A 162 -8.74 2.24 -24.93
C GLU A 162 -8.47 3.59 -24.25
N PRO A 163 -7.20 3.97 -24.04
CA PRO A 163 -6.89 5.30 -23.51
C PRO A 163 -7.17 6.39 -24.56
N SER A 164 -7.68 7.53 -24.09
CA SER A 164 -7.87 8.70 -24.95
C SER A 164 -6.52 9.18 -25.54
N PRO A 165 -6.49 9.75 -26.76
CA PRO A 165 -5.27 10.31 -27.34
C PRO A 165 -4.61 11.34 -26.42
N ALA A 166 -5.41 12.25 -25.84
CA ALA A 166 -4.93 13.25 -24.88
C ALA A 166 -4.26 12.63 -23.65
N LEU A 167 -4.76 11.49 -23.15
CA LEU A 167 -4.12 10.78 -22.05
C LEU A 167 -2.78 10.15 -22.46
N ARG A 168 -2.68 9.59 -23.65
CA ARG A 168 -1.41 9.04 -24.17
C ARG A 168 -0.36 10.13 -24.28
N ASP A 169 -0.75 11.29 -24.84
CA ASP A 169 0.12 12.45 -24.98
C ASP A 169 0.58 12.95 -23.61
N ALA A 170 -0.34 13.10 -22.66
CA ALA A 170 -0.01 13.51 -21.30
C ALA A 170 0.94 12.54 -20.60
N CYS A 171 0.72 11.23 -20.72
CA CYS A 171 1.63 10.23 -20.18
C CYS A 171 3.02 10.32 -20.84
N SER A 172 3.10 10.52 -22.15
CA SER A 172 4.36 10.65 -22.89
C SER A 172 5.15 11.89 -22.45
N GLU A 173 4.48 13.04 -22.31
CA GLU A 173 5.09 14.30 -21.85
C GLU A 173 5.75 14.17 -20.48
N VAL A 174 5.09 13.49 -19.53
CA VAL A 174 5.64 13.27 -18.18
C VAL A 174 6.44 11.97 -18.05
N ARG A 175 6.68 11.25 -19.16
CA ARG A 175 7.32 9.93 -19.20
C ARG A 175 6.71 8.92 -18.22
N MET A 176 5.40 8.93 -18.08
CA MET A 176 4.64 7.99 -17.28
C MET A 176 4.39 6.70 -18.09
N PRO A 177 4.78 5.52 -17.59
CA PRO A 177 4.39 4.25 -18.19
C PRO A 177 2.86 4.14 -18.28
N LEU A 178 2.33 3.95 -19.49
CA LEU A 178 0.91 3.75 -19.74
C LEU A 178 0.69 2.31 -20.22
N HIS A 179 -0.10 1.55 -19.47
CA HIS A 179 -0.49 0.18 -19.79
C HIS A 179 -1.97 0.14 -20.15
N ALA A 180 -2.25 -0.23 -21.39
CA ALA A 180 -3.61 -0.48 -21.87
C ALA A 180 -3.84 -1.98 -21.95
N PHE A 181 -4.92 -2.45 -21.35
CA PHE A 181 -5.33 -3.85 -21.36
C PHE A 181 -6.62 -4.01 -22.13
N GLU A 182 -6.77 -5.08 -22.90
CA GLU A 182 -8.03 -5.39 -23.57
C GLU A 182 -9.16 -5.53 -22.55
N TRP A 183 -10.30 -4.89 -22.81
CA TRP A 183 -11.44 -4.94 -21.89
C TRP A 183 -12.09 -6.33 -21.90
N LYS A 184 -12.22 -6.94 -20.73
CA LYS A 184 -12.98 -8.18 -20.51
C LYS A 184 -14.07 -7.95 -19.45
N GLU A 185 -15.20 -8.65 -19.55
CA GLU A 185 -16.31 -8.54 -18.58
C GLU A 185 -15.91 -8.96 -17.14
N SER A 186 -14.90 -9.82 -17.01
CA SER A 186 -14.30 -10.17 -15.71
C SER A 186 -13.72 -8.96 -14.98
N MET A 187 -13.25 -7.95 -15.71
CA MET A 187 -12.69 -6.71 -15.15
C MET A 187 -13.77 -5.83 -14.51
N ALA A 188 -14.97 -5.80 -15.10
CA ALA A 188 -16.14 -5.16 -14.51
C ALA A 188 -16.52 -5.82 -13.17
N THR A 189 -16.45 -7.16 -13.12
CA THR A 189 -16.67 -7.94 -11.89
C THR A 189 -15.60 -7.67 -10.83
N ALA A 190 -14.35 -7.44 -11.24
CA ALA A 190 -13.26 -7.00 -10.37
C ALA A 190 -13.42 -5.53 -9.89
N GLY A 191 -14.39 -4.80 -10.44
CA GLY A 191 -14.75 -3.45 -10.03
C GLY A 191 -14.16 -2.34 -10.89
N LEU A 192 -13.39 -2.69 -11.93
CA LEU A 192 -12.81 -1.75 -12.88
C LEU A 192 -13.87 -1.20 -13.83
N ALA A 193 -13.62 -0.03 -14.39
CA ALA A 193 -14.46 0.63 -15.38
C ALA A 193 -13.72 0.74 -16.70
N ARG A 194 -14.46 0.54 -17.80
CA ARG A 194 -13.93 0.58 -19.16
C ARG A 194 -13.43 1.98 -19.50
N ASN A 195 -12.24 2.06 -20.09
CA ASN A 195 -11.55 3.29 -20.51
C ASN A 195 -11.24 4.29 -19.39
N ALA A 196 -11.48 3.93 -18.12
CA ALA A 196 -11.14 4.77 -16.99
C ALA A 196 -9.62 4.82 -16.77
N LEU A 197 -9.16 5.93 -16.21
CA LEU A 197 -7.77 6.11 -15.80
C LEU A 197 -7.57 5.62 -14.37
N TYR A 198 -6.57 4.76 -14.20
CA TYR A 198 -6.07 4.33 -12.90
C TYR A 198 -4.58 4.69 -12.78
N LEU A 199 -4.26 5.74 -12.02
CA LEU A 199 -2.87 6.01 -11.65
C LEU A 199 -2.49 5.08 -10.49
N VAL A 200 -1.47 4.27 -10.68
CA VAL A 200 -0.99 3.26 -9.73
C VAL A 200 0.34 3.70 -9.15
N ARG A 201 0.45 3.61 -7.82
CA ARG A 201 1.65 3.89 -7.04
C ARG A 201 2.68 2.77 -7.19
N PRO A 202 3.96 3.04 -6.90
CA PRO A 202 5.02 2.03 -6.78
C PRO A 202 4.70 0.83 -5.87
N ASP A 203 3.84 1.02 -4.86
CA ASP A 203 3.42 -0.02 -3.91
C ASP A 203 2.14 -0.78 -4.34
N GLY A 204 1.66 -0.57 -5.58
CA GLY A 204 0.52 -1.30 -6.15
C GLY A 204 -0.85 -0.79 -5.73
N TYR A 205 -0.92 0.35 -5.03
CA TYR A 205 -2.17 1.00 -4.68
C TYR A 205 -2.58 2.02 -5.75
N VAL A 206 -3.89 2.12 -6.00
CA VAL A 206 -4.45 3.15 -6.87
C VAL A 206 -4.33 4.50 -6.15
N ALA A 207 -3.64 5.46 -6.74
CA ALA A 207 -3.56 6.84 -6.26
C ALA A 207 -4.75 7.66 -6.77
N LEU A 208 -5.05 7.55 -8.06
CA LEU A 208 -6.15 8.26 -8.71
C LEU A 208 -6.98 7.26 -9.53
N ALA A 209 -8.28 7.24 -9.28
CA ALA A 209 -9.25 6.58 -10.16
C ALA A 209 -10.15 7.66 -10.80
N ASN A 210 -10.13 7.79 -12.12
CA ASN A 210 -10.94 8.77 -12.83
C ASN A 210 -11.76 8.07 -13.93
N LEU A 211 -13.09 8.12 -13.79
CA LEU A 211 -14.01 7.44 -14.71
C LEU A 211 -13.97 8.00 -16.14
N ALA A 212 -13.70 9.30 -16.30
CA ALA A 212 -13.69 9.95 -17.60
C ALA A 212 -12.45 9.58 -18.44
N GLY A 213 -11.37 9.09 -17.81
CA GLY A 213 -10.13 8.74 -18.50
C GLY A 213 -9.42 9.96 -19.09
N ASP A 214 -9.62 11.15 -18.48
CA ASP A 214 -9.09 12.41 -18.99
C ASP A 214 -7.66 12.70 -18.50
N ALA A 215 -6.91 13.42 -19.35
CA ALA A 215 -5.53 13.81 -19.08
C ALA A 215 -5.41 14.89 -17.98
N ASP A 216 -6.42 15.74 -17.85
CA ASP A 216 -6.41 16.87 -16.92
C ASP A 216 -6.40 16.38 -15.47
N ALA A 217 -7.13 15.31 -15.17
CA ALA A 217 -7.13 14.67 -13.86
C ALA A 217 -5.72 14.18 -13.46
N LEU A 218 -4.97 13.58 -14.40
CA LEU A 218 -3.59 13.15 -14.18
C LEU A 218 -2.68 14.35 -13.92
N ARG A 219 -2.70 15.36 -14.81
CA ARG A 219 -1.86 16.56 -14.69
C ARG A 219 -2.13 17.31 -13.38
N ARG A 220 -3.40 17.47 -13.03
CA ARG A 220 -3.84 18.11 -11.78
C ARG A 220 -3.34 17.34 -10.57
N TYR A 221 -3.53 16.02 -10.55
CA TYR A 221 -3.08 15.17 -9.44
C TYR A 221 -1.57 15.30 -9.20
N LEU A 222 -0.76 15.24 -10.26
CA LEU A 222 0.70 15.37 -10.17
C LEU A 222 1.12 16.78 -9.72
N THR A 223 0.49 17.82 -10.26
CA THR A 223 0.82 19.22 -9.96
C THR A 223 0.49 19.58 -8.52
N GLU A 224 -0.72 19.26 -8.05
CA GLU A 224 -1.16 19.55 -6.67
C GLU A 224 -0.25 18.91 -5.62
N ARG A 225 0.29 17.72 -5.92
CA ARG A 225 1.14 16.94 -5.02
C ARG A 225 2.64 17.12 -5.30
N GLN A 226 2.98 17.96 -6.28
CA GLN A 226 4.36 18.25 -6.71
C GLN A 226 5.15 16.97 -7.00
N LEU A 227 4.49 15.98 -7.61
CA LEU A 227 5.09 14.70 -7.96
C LEU A 227 5.70 14.77 -9.35
N ARG A 228 6.97 14.40 -9.45
CA ARG A 228 7.69 14.18 -10.71
C ARG A 228 7.88 12.69 -10.89
N VAL A 229 7.41 12.17 -12.01
CA VAL A 229 7.62 10.77 -12.35
C VAL A 229 8.82 10.68 -13.27
N THR A 230 9.81 9.91 -12.87
CA THR A 230 10.95 9.55 -13.71
C THR A 230 10.78 8.10 -14.12
N ALA A 231 10.72 7.83 -15.42
CA ALA A 231 10.67 6.48 -15.98
C ALA A 231 11.93 5.65 -15.68
N ASP A 232 13.02 6.32 -15.30
CA ASP A 232 14.30 5.65 -15.09
C ASP A 232 14.34 4.92 -13.75
N LYS A 233 14.75 3.66 -13.83
CA LYS A 233 15.25 2.88 -12.69
C LYS A 233 16.25 3.77 -11.93
N PRO A 234 16.18 3.86 -10.59
CA PRO A 234 17.17 4.63 -9.85
C PRO A 234 18.55 4.14 -10.26
N SER A 235 19.33 5.03 -10.88
CA SER A 235 20.73 4.76 -11.20
C SER A 235 21.41 4.29 -9.91
N SER A 236 22.24 3.25 -10.00
CA SER A 236 23.02 2.74 -8.88
C SER A 236 23.99 3.78 -8.30
N ALA A 237 24.13 4.94 -8.95
CA ALA A 237 24.87 6.08 -8.44
C ALA A 237 24.02 6.86 -7.42
N MET A 238 24.09 6.44 -6.16
CA MET A 238 23.83 7.35 -5.03
C MET A 238 24.71 8.59 -5.20
N PRO A 239 24.20 9.82 -5.02
CA PRO A 239 25.04 11.00 -5.02
C PRO A 239 26.11 10.87 -3.93
N HIS A 240 27.39 10.99 -4.32
CA HIS A 240 28.60 10.83 -3.50
C HIS A 240 28.70 11.75 -2.25
N SER A 241 27.66 12.52 -1.94
CA SER A 241 27.65 13.46 -0.80
C SER A 241 27.42 12.81 0.56
N PHE A 242 27.07 11.53 0.64
CA PHE A 242 26.77 10.86 1.91
C PHE A 242 28.00 10.22 2.59
N GLU A 243 29.01 9.80 1.81
CA GLU A 243 30.18 9.09 2.35
C GLU A 243 31.15 10.00 3.13
N SER A 244 31.21 11.29 2.84
CA SER A 244 32.15 12.18 3.54
C SER A 244 31.66 12.65 4.92
N ARG A 245 30.33 12.70 5.14
CA ARG A 245 29.76 13.16 6.41
C ARG A 245 29.65 12.06 7.46
N SER A 246 29.42 10.81 7.08
CA SER A 246 29.31 9.68 8.03
C SER A 246 30.67 9.29 8.64
N ARG A 247 31.75 9.30 7.85
CA ARG A 247 33.11 9.01 8.35
C ARG A 247 33.60 10.03 9.39
N SER A 248 33.22 11.30 9.25
CA SER A 248 33.65 12.36 10.18
C SER A 248 33.03 12.27 11.58
N ARG A 249 31.85 11.63 11.74
CA ARG A 249 31.15 11.55 13.03
C ARG A 249 31.42 10.25 13.78
N ILE A 250 31.74 9.16 13.08
CA ILE A 250 32.05 7.87 13.71
C ILE A 250 33.47 7.87 14.31
N ALA A 251 34.41 8.64 13.74
CA ALA A 251 35.78 8.74 14.27
C ALA A 251 35.89 9.51 15.60
N ASN A 252 34.88 10.31 15.98
CA ASN A 252 34.89 11.13 17.21
C ASN A 252 34.10 10.52 18.38
N ALA A 253 33.62 9.27 18.25
CA ALA A 253 32.81 8.61 19.27
C ALA A 253 33.46 7.32 19.84
N ALA A 254 34.80 7.21 19.78
CA ALA A 254 35.51 6.17 20.51
C ALA A 254 35.68 6.59 21.99
N PRO A 255 35.26 5.78 22.98
CA PRO A 255 35.56 6.02 24.38
C PRO A 255 37.06 5.85 24.61
N ASN A 256 37.67 6.82 25.30
CA ASN A 256 39.07 6.79 25.70
C ASN A 256 39.22 5.86 26.92
N ASP A 257 39.27 4.54 26.69
CA ASP A 257 39.67 3.57 27.69
C ASP A 257 41.19 3.59 27.83
N ASN A 258 41.67 4.26 28.88
CA ASN A 258 43.07 4.23 29.30
C ASN A 258 43.24 3.23 30.45
N PRO A 259 43.93 2.08 30.27
CA PRO A 259 44.26 1.20 31.37
C PRO A 259 45.62 1.54 31.99
N ALA A 260 45.61 1.74 33.30
CA ALA A 260 46.68 1.55 34.28
C ALA A 260 47.96 2.41 34.20
N ARG A 261 48.15 3.25 35.23
CA ARG A 261 49.16 3.07 36.30
C ARG A 261 48.91 4.04 37.45
#